data_AF-A0A645IBH9-F1
#
_entry.id   AF-A0A645IBH9-F1
#
_cell.length_a   1.000
_cell.length_b   1.000
_cell.length_c   1.000
_cell.angle_alpha   90.00
_cell.angle_beta   90.00
_cell.angle_gamma   90.00
#
_symmetry.space_group_name_H-M   'P 1'
#
loop_
_entity.id
_entity.type
_entity.pdbx_description
1 polymer ?
#
loop_
_entity_poly.entity_id
_entity_poly.type
_entity_poly.pdbx_seq_one_letter_code
_entity_poly.pdbx_strand_id
1 'polypeptide(L)' 'MGSEDFLVDAFLDWSTAEKGAQASELNWTSQYKWNVGKHISPKTKLYVGIEHSVWNNKFGIQGVDQNDVSALVKYHF' A
#
# COMPACT_ATOMS: atom_id res chain seq x y z
N MET A 1 -21.04 -16.67 -7.42
CA MET A 1 -20.02 -15.64 -7.71
C MET A 1 -20.76 -14.30 -7.69
N GLY A 2 -20.56 -13.45 -6.67
CA GLY A 2 -21.31 -12.18 -6.58
C GLY A 2 -21.53 -11.60 -5.19
N SER A 3 -21.07 -12.26 -4.12
CA SER A 3 -21.25 -11.78 -2.75
C SER A 3 -19.94 -11.43 -2.03
N GLU A 4 -18.80 -11.54 -2.71
CA GLU A 4 -17.50 -11.18 -2.13
C GLU A 4 -17.19 -9.70 -2.37
N ASP A 5 -16.61 -9.05 -1.36
CA ASP A 5 -16.25 -7.64 -1.42
C ASP A 5 -14.74 -7.50 -1.58
N PHE A 6 -14.30 -7.07 -2.76
CA PHE A 6 -12.92 -6.74 -3.05
C PHE A 6 -12.74 -5.22 -3.08
N LEU A 7 -11.59 -4.76 -2.60
CA LEU A 7 -11.21 -3.36 -2.58
C LEU A 7 -9.81 -3.22 -3.18
N VAL A 8 -9.68 -2.34 -4.18
CA VAL A 8 -8.39 -1.93 -4.73
C VAL A 8 -8.22 -0.46 -4.45
N ASP A 9 -7.12 -0.09 -3.83
CA ASP A 9 -6.74 1.31 -3.62
C ASP A 9 -5.23 1.48 -3.72
N ALA A 10 -4.76 2.73 -3.70
CA ALA A 10 -3.35 3.06 -3.77
C ALA A 10 -3.09 4.41 -3.11
N PHE A 11 -1.83 4.66 -2.75
CA PHE A 11 -1.35 5.99 -2.38
C PHE A 11 -0.04 6.31 -3.10
N LEU A 12 0.18 7.60 -3.30
CA LEU A 12 1.42 8.16 -3.82
C LEU A 12 1.97 9.15 -2.79
N ASP A 13 3.21 8.94 -2.38
CA ASP A 13 4.01 9.91 -1.64
C ASP A 13 5.16 10.40 -2.53
N TRP A 14 5.38 11.71 -2.57
CA TRP A 14 6.42 12.33 -3.37
C TRP A 14 7.01 13.53 -2.65
N SER A 15 8.34 13.65 -2.71
CA SER A 15 9.07 14.78 -2.20
C SER A 15 10.11 15.29 -3.22
N THR A 16 10.33 16.61 -3.21
CA THR A 16 11.38 17.25 -4.01
C THR A 16 12.74 17.11 -3.34
N ALA A 17 13.80 17.08 -4.12
CA ALA A 17 15.16 17.08 -3.60
C ALA A 17 15.48 18.36 -2.80
N GLU A 18 16.28 18.20 -1.75
CA GLU A 18 16.87 19.29 -0.98
C GLU A 18 18.39 19.29 -1.17
N LYS A 19 18.94 20.45 -1.56
CA LYS A 19 20.35 20.56 -1.92
C LYS A 19 21.25 20.20 -0.74
N GLY A 20 21.97 19.09 -0.88
CA GLY A 20 22.95 18.62 0.11
C GLY A 20 22.37 17.79 1.25
N ALA A 21 21.08 17.44 1.22
CA ALA A 21 20.43 16.66 2.27
C ALA A 21 19.71 15.40 1.74
N GLN A 22 18.74 15.57 0.83
CA GLN A 22 17.85 14.48 0.38
C GLN A 22 17.65 14.51 -1.14
N ALA A 23 17.69 13.34 -1.77
CA ALA A 23 17.26 13.14 -3.15
C ALA A 23 15.74 13.24 -3.26
N SER A 24 15.23 13.53 -4.47
CA SER A 24 13.78 13.48 -4.71
C SER A 24 13.30 12.04 -4.57
N GLU A 25 12.24 11.84 -3.81
CA GLU A 25 11.73 10.53 -3.44
C GLU A 25 10.33 10.32 -4.02
N LEU A 26 10.03 9.09 -4.38
CA LEU A 26 8.71 8.66 -4.82
C LEU A 26 8.38 7.31 -4.18
N ASN A 27 7.19 7.19 -3.60
CA ASN A 27 6.60 5.93 -3.19
C ASN A 27 5.23 5.77 -3.81
N TRP A 28 5.08 4.80 -4.68
CA TRP A 28 3.79 4.33 -5.15
C TRP A 28 3.48 2.99 -4.49
N THR A 29 2.37 2.91 -3.76
CA THR A 29 1.92 1.64 -3.18
C THR A 29 0.48 1.36 -3.55
N SER A 30 0.25 0.26 -4.27
CA SER A 30 -1.09 -0.26 -4.57
C SER A 30 -1.45 -1.40 -3.61
N GLN A 31 -2.73 -1.52 -3.26
CA GLN A 31 -3.25 -2.55 -2.36
C GLN A 31 -4.42 -3.28 -3.02
N TYR A 32 -4.42 -4.60 -2.90
CA TYR A 32 -5.48 -5.48 -3.38
C TYR A 32 -6.01 -6.26 -2.20
N LYS A 33 -7.27 -5.99 -1.82
CA LYS A 33 -7.86 -6.45 -0.57
C LYS A 33 -9.16 -7.21 -0.81
N TRP A 34 -9.40 -8.18 0.06
CA TRP A 34 -10.64 -8.92 0.16
C TRP A 34 -11.20 -8.81 1.58
N ASN A 35 -12.47 -8.41 1.70
CA ASN A 35 -13.15 -8.30 2.99
C ASN A 35 -13.63 -9.68 3.47
N VAL A 36 -12.74 -10.43 4.11
CA VAL A 36 -13.08 -11.69 4.78
C VAL A 36 -14.02 -11.48 5.98
N GLY A 37 -14.08 -10.27 6.53
CA GLY A 37 -14.97 -9.90 7.63
C GLY A 37 -16.46 -10.11 7.32
N LYS A 38 -16.84 -10.01 6.04
CA LYS A 38 -18.22 -10.21 5.59
C LYS A 38 -18.78 -11.60 5.95
N HIS A 39 -17.91 -12.61 6.04
CA HIS A 39 -18.26 -13.97 6.44
C HIS A 39 -18.54 -14.12 7.94
N ILE A 40 -18.14 -13.14 8.75
CA ILE A 40 -18.42 -13.07 10.19
C ILE A 40 -19.69 -12.25 10.44
N SER A 41 -19.76 -11.05 9.85
CA SER A 41 -20.92 -10.17 9.92
C SER A 41 -20.89 -9.17 8.77
N PRO A 42 -22.04 -8.78 8.19
CA PRO A 42 -22.11 -7.78 7.13
C PRO A 42 -21.50 -6.41 7.47
N LYS A 43 -21.35 -6.11 8.78
CA LYS A 43 -20.77 -4.85 9.25
C LYS A 43 -19.27 -4.94 9.53
N THR A 44 -18.71 -6.16 9.61
CA THR A 44 -17.29 -6.35 9.94
C THR A 44 -16.42 -6.02 8.74
N LYS A 45 -15.46 -5.12 8.95
CA LYS A 45 -14.49 -4.68 7.95
C LYS A 45 -13.11 -5.23 8.28
N LEU A 46 -12.90 -6.50 7.95
CA LEU A 46 -11.62 -7.19 8.09
C LEU A 46 -11.12 -7.57 6.70
N TYR A 47 -10.03 -6.94 6.29
CA TYR A 47 -9.42 -7.13 4.98
C TYR A 47 -8.16 -7.96 5.09
N VAL A 48 -7.98 -8.89 4.17
CA VAL A 48 -6.70 -9.54 3.89
C VAL A 48 -6.33 -9.25 2.44
N GLY A 49 -5.05 -9.18 2.13
CA GLY A 49 -4.63 -8.78 0.80
C GLY A 49 -3.13 -8.78 0.58
N ILE A 50 -2.75 -8.19 -0.52
CA ILE A 50 -1.36 -7.90 -0.86
C ILE A 50 -1.19 -6.41 -1.11
N GLU A 51 0.02 -5.90 -0.87
CA GLU A 51 0.44 -4.57 -1.31
C GLU A 51 1.66 -4.70 -2.21
N HIS A 52 1.74 -3.82 -3.20
CA HIS A 52 2.88 -3.71 -4.11
C HIS A 52 3.43 -2.29 -4.01
N SER A 53 4.65 -2.17 -3.48
CA SER A 53 5.31 -0.89 -3.25
C SER A 53 6.49 -0.71 -4.20
N VAL A 54 6.47 0.38 -4.95
CA VAL A 54 7.54 0.83 -5.83
C VAL A 54 8.11 2.14 -5.28
N TRP A 55 9.37 2.10 -4.85
CA TRP A 55 10.10 3.27 -4.36
C TRP A 55 11.21 3.67 -5.32
N ASN A 56 11.35 4.99 -5.50
CA ASN A 56 12.56 5.60 -6.05
C ASN A 56 13.22 6.47 -4.99
N ASN A 57 14.53 6.27 -4.78
CA ASN A 57 15.32 6.95 -3.74
C ASN A 57 14.69 6.89 -2.34
N LYS A 58 14.36 5.68 -1.88
CA LYS A 58 13.74 5.44 -0.58
C LYS A 58 14.51 6.12 0.55
N PHE A 59 13.77 6.78 1.44
CA PHE A 59 14.26 7.64 2.52
C PHE A 59 15.09 8.85 2.05
N GLY A 60 14.89 9.30 0.82
CA GLY A 60 15.67 10.36 0.18
C GLY A 60 17.12 9.95 -0.15
N ILE A 61 17.46 8.66 -0.09
CA ILE A 61 18.82 8.17 -0.37
C ILE A 61 18.93 7.81 -1.84
N GLN A 62 19.80 8.53 -2.56
CA GLN A 62 19.97 8.33 -3.99
C GLN A 62 20.37 6.89 -4.34
N GLY A 63 19.62 6.26 -5.26
CA GLY A 63 19.87 4.91 -5.76
C GLY A 63 19.36 3.78 -4.85
N VAL A 64 18.72 4.10 -3.72
CA VAL A 64 18.03 3.10 -2.90
C VAL A 64 16.61 2.92 -3.43
N ASP A 65 16.48 2.20 -4.54
CA ASP A 65 15.20 1.87 -5.14
C ASP A 65 14.62 0.57 -4.54
N GLN A 66 13.30 0.43 -4.56
CA GLN A 66 12.63 -0.76 -4.01
C GLN A 66 11.42 -1.18 -4.85
N ASN A 67 11.19 -2.48 -4.95
CA ASN A 67 10.03 -3.07 -5.59
C ASN A 67 9.63 -4.32 -4.81
N ASP A 68 8.66 -4.16 -3.91
CA ASP A 68 8.31 -5.16 -2.91
C ASP A 68 6.86 -5.56 -3.00
N VAL A 69 6.59 -6.84 -2.76
CA VAL A 69 5.24 -7.37 -2.54
C VAL A 69 5.13 -7.83 -1.09
N SER A 70 4.13 -7.36 -0.38
CA SER A 70 3.87 -7.70 1.03
C SER A 70 2.47 -8.29 1.20
N ALA A 71 2.28 -9.05 2.27
CA ALA A 71 0.95 -9.48 2.73
C ALA A 71 0.37 -8.42 3.67
N LEU A 72 -0.95 -8.19 3.59
CA LEU A 72 -1.67 -7.21 4.39
C LEU A 72 -2.83 -7.85 5.15
N VAL A 73 -2.99 -7.44 6.41
CA VAL A 73 -4.18 -7.68 7.23
C VAL A 73 -4.60 -6.35 7.84
N LYS A 74 -5.86 -5.95 7.64
CA LYS A 74 -6.37 -4.64 8.10
C LYS A 74 -7.77 -4.76 8.68
N TYR A 75 -7.93 -4.32 9.93
CA TYR A 75 -9.21 -4.26 10.63
C TYR A 75 -9.65 -2.81 10.83
N HIS A 76 -10.90 -2.48 10.49
CA HIS A 76 -11.50 -1.17 10.78
C HIS A 76 -12.59 -1.32 11.85
N PHE A 77 -12.51 -0.49 12.90
CA PHE A 77 -13.47 -0.36 14.00
C PHE A 77 -14.58 0.65 13.69
#